data_AF-A0A8T4FQE7-F1
#
_entry.id   AF-A0A8T4FQE7-F1
#
_cell.length_a   1.000
_cell.length_b   1.000
_cell.length_c   1.000
_cell.angle_alpha   90.00
_cell.angle_beta   90.00
_cell.angle_gamma   90.00
#
_symmetry.space_group_name_H-M   'P 1'
#
loop_
_entity.id
_entity.type
_entity.pdbx_description
1 polymer ?
#
loop_
_entity_poly.entity_id
_entity_poly.type
_entity_poly.pdbx_seq_one_letter_code
_entity_poly.pdbx_strand_id
1 'polypeptide(L)'
;MGTDGTFRITYLSVLFTSPAQFGETCRKVADDLGIDVEFAGFTKEECEDDPAAYEDLCRRTMDSDLVYIRCMGDPWKFKKFDRYKDVLQKTGAYVAPVSGNIDVDLMTSDVFSGTDEEMKEMERYNVFKSPENDYLFVWWIYWHFGLTDRKPGDPVTYPPHSLYLDGKACDDAEGYLESL
;
A
#
# COMPACT_ATOMS: atom_id res chain seq x y z
N MET A 1 2.99 -8.92 -17.17
CA MET A 1 2.70 -10.32 -16.87
C MET A 1 3.95 -11.15 -17.06
N GLY A 2 4.67 -11.34 -15.95
CA GLY A 2 5.79 -12.27 -15.89
C GLY A 2 5.38 -13.67 -16.34
N THR A 3 6.32 -14.37 -16.97
CA THR A 3 6.13 -15.60 -17.73
C THR A 3 5.81 -16.86 -16.90
N ASP A 4 5.62 -16.71 -15.58
CA ASP A 4 5.45 -17.82 -14.62
C ASP A 4 4.15 -17.80 -13.82
N GLY A 5 3.29 -16.78 -13.99
CA GLY A 5 2.01 -16.70 -13.27
C GLY A 5 2.10 -16.16 -11.84
N THR A 6 3.30 -15.83 -11.35
CA THR A 6 3.52 -15.16 -10.07
C THR A 6 3.33 -13.65 -10.21
N PHE A 7 2.48 -13.05 -9.39
CA PHE A 7 2.28 -11.60 -9.37
C PHE A 7 3.35 -10.91 -8.51
N ARG A 8 4.11 -9.99 -9.11
CA ARG A 8 5.27 -9.37 -8.45
C ARG A 8 4.97 -7.95 -7.97
N ILE A 9 5.22 -7.71 -6.68
CA ILE A 9 4.98 -6.42 -6.03
C ILE A 9 6.30 -5.86 -5.52
N THR A 10 6.65 -4.67 -6.02
CA THR A 10 7.68 -3.82 -5.42
C THR A 10 7.00 -2.76 -4.57
N TYR A 11 7.38 -2.67 -3.30
CA TYR A 11 6.83 -1.71 -2.35
C TYR A 11 7.90 -0.78 -1.81
N LEU A 12 7.64 0.53 -1.85
CA LEU A 12 8.48 1.53 -1.20
C LEU A 12 7.67 2.26 -0.12
N SER A 13 8.15 2.16 1.12
CA SER A 13 7.62 2.94 2.23
C SER A 13 8.38 4.25 2.40
N VAL A 14 7.64 5.35 2.25
CA VAL A 14 8.11 6.70 2.58
C VAL A 14 7.40 7.12 3.87
N LEU A 15 7.99 6.68 4.99
CA LEU A 15 7.57 6.88 6.39
C LEU A 15 6.44 5.99 6.94
N PHE A 16 6.56 5.70 8.24
CA PHE A 16 5.60 5.08 9.17
C PHE A 16 5.18 3.63 8.94
N THR A 17 4.96 3.18 7.70
CA THR A 17 4.49 1.81 7.46
C THR A 17 5.65 0.86 7.20
N SER A 18 5.82 -0.17 8.02
CA SER A 18 6.87 -1.16 7.79
C SER A 18 6.57 -2.00 6.53
N PRO A 19 7.54 -2.18 5.61
CA PRO A 19 7.40 -3.12 4.50
C PRO A 19 7.09 -4.56 4.96
N ALA A 20 7.59 -4.96 6.13
CA ALA A 20 7.32 -6.30 6.67
C ALA A 20 5.84 -6.51 6.99
N GLN A 21 5.18 -5.49 7.56
CA GLN A 21 3.76 -5.55 7.91
C GLN A 21 2.90 -5.64 6.65
N PHE A 22 3.15 -4.79 5.66
CA PHE A 22 2.40 -4.82 4.41
C PHE A 22 2.64 -6.11 3.63
N GLY A 23 3.89 -6.61 3.61
CA GLY A 23 4.23 -7.90 3.00
C GLY A 23 3.56 -9.10 3.69
N GLU A 24 3.37 -9.07 5.01
CA GLU A 24 2.57 -10.07 5.72
C GLU A 24 1.11 -10.03 5.30
N THR A 25 0.53 -8.84 5.15
CA THR A 25 -0.82 -8.66 4.60
C THR A 25 -0.92 -9.21 3.18
N CYS A 26 0.04 -8.91 2.30
CA CYS A 26 0.11 -9.48 0.95
C CYS A 26 0.05 -11.00 0.96
N ARG A 27 0.91 -11.64 1.75
CA ARG A 27 0.94 -13.11 1.87
C ARG A 27 -0.37 -13.68 2.40
N LYS A 28 -0.92 -13.08 3.46
CA LYS A 28 -2.17 -13.55 4.06
C LYS A 28 -3.33 -13.53 3.06
N VAL A 29 -3.50 -12.42 2.35
CA VAL A 29 -4.57 -12.30 1.34
C VAL A 29 -4.31 -13.26 0.18
N ALA A 30 -3.05 -13.43 -0.23
CA ALA A 30 -2.67 -14.37 -1.29
C ALA A 30 -3.02 -15.82 -0.90
N ASP A 31 -2.71 -16.23 0.33
CA ASP A 31 -3.07 -17.54 0.89
C ASP A 31 -4.60 -17.74 0.93
N ASP A 32 -5.34 -16.74 1.41
CA ASP A 32 -6.81 -16.77 1.52
C ASP A 32 -7.53 -16.83 0.16
N LEU A 33 -6.85 -16.43 -0.92
CA LEU A 33 -7.37 -16.40 -2.29
C LEU A 33 -6.75 -17.46 -3.21
N GLY A 34 -5.68 -18.14 -2.78
CA GLY A 34 -4.95 -19.11 -3.60
C GLY A 34 -4.14 -18.48 -4.73
N ILE A 35 -3.54 -17.31 -4.49
CA ILE A 35 -2.76 -16.54 -5.47
C ILE A 35 -1.28 -16.69 -5.16
N ASP A 36 -0.44 -16.78 -6.19
CA ASP A 36 1.02 -16.73 -6.02
C ASP A 36 1.53 -15.29 -6.14
N VAL A 37 2.23 -14.82 -5.10
CA VAL A 37 2.69 -13.44 -4.98
C VAL A 37 4.13 -13.40 -4.51
N GLU A 38 4.97 -12.67 -5.24
CA GLU A 38 6.30 -12.25 -4.78
C GLU A 38 6.22 -10.81 -4.28
N PHE A 39 6.64 -10.58 -3.03
CA PHE A 39 6.68 -9.25 -2.44
C PHE A 39 8.12 -8.85 -2.10
N ALA A 40 8.52 -7.66 -2.57
CA ALA A 40 9.78 -7.03 -2.19
C ALA A 40 9.51 -5.64 -1.63
N GLY A 41 9.88 -5.43 -0.37
CA GLY A 41 9.62 -4.21 0.36
C GLY A 41 10.89 -3.45 0.69
N PHE A 42 10.84 -2.13 0.53
CA PHE A 42 11.95 -1.21 0.80
C PHE A 42 11.47 -0.05 1.67
N THR A 43 12.35 0.46 2.52
CA THR A 43 12.17 1.77 3.17
C THR A 43 12.99 2.83 2.46
N LYS A 44 12.58 4.10 2.59
CA LYS A 44 13.38 5.21 2.11
C LYS A 44 14.74 5.28 2.82
N GLU A 45 14.81 4.94 4.11
CA GLU A 45 16.04 4.97 4.90
C GLU A 45 17.07 3.99 4.32
N GLU A 46 16.68 2.73 4.11
CA GLU A 46 17.54 1.71 3.49
C GLU A 46 18.04 2.16 2.12
N CYS A 47 17.14 2.68 1.28
CA CYS A 47 17.49 3.13 -0.06
C CYS A 47 18.33 4.41 -0.06
N GLU A 48 18.27 5.24 0.97
CA GLU A 48 19.11 6.43 1.09
C GLU A 48 20.52 6.07 1.56
N ASP A 49 20.60 5.22 2.57
CA ASP A 49 21.83 4.86 3.28
C ASP A 49 22.67 3.82 2.53
N ASP A 50 22.06 2.89 1.80
CA ASP A 50 22.73 1.85 1.03
C ASP A 50 22.49 1.99 -0.49
N PRO A 51 23.55 2.28 -1.29
CA PRO A 51 23.46 2.28 -2.74
C PRO A 51 22.98 0.94 -3.33
N ALA A 52 23.35 -0.19 -2.74
CA ALA A 52 22.95 -1.51 -3.22
C ALA A 52 21.44 -1.75 -3.02
N ALA A 53 20.88 -1.31 -1.90
CA ALA A 53 19.44 -1.35 -1.66
C ALA A 53 18.66 -0.51 -2.68
N TYR A 54 19.17 0.68 -3.02
CA TYR A 54 18.56 1.52 -4.06
C TYR A 54 18.64 0.88 -5.46
N GLU A 55 19.77 0.26 -5.80
CA GLU A 55 19.90 -0.48 -7.06
C GLU A 55 18.97 -1.68 -7.12
N ASP A 56 18.78 -2.42 -6.02
CA ASP A 56 17.82 -3.52 -5.97
C ASP A 56 16.38 -3.03 -6.10
N LEU A 57 16.02 -1.91 -5.44
CA LEU A 57 14.72 -1.25 -5.65
C LEU A 57 14.50 -0.95 -7.13
N CYS A 58 15.46 -0.28 -7.79
CA CYS A 58 15.34 0.07 -9.21
C CYS A 58 15.21 -1.17 -10.10
N ARG A 59 15.99 -2.22 -9.83
CA ARG A 59 15.94 -3.48 -10.57
C ARG A 59 14.58 -4.15 -10.42
N ARG A 60 14.10 -4.32 -9.19
CA ARG A 60 12.81 -4.97 -8.90
C ARG A 60 11.62 -4.19 -9.47
N THR A 61 11.73 -2.87 -9.50
CA THR A 61 10.74 -1.99 -10.15
C THR A 61 10.57 -2.29 -11.64
N MET A 62 11.65 -2.63 -12.34
CA MET A 62 11.60 -2.99 -13.76
C MET A 62 11.00 -4.38 -14.00
N ASP A 63 11.09 -5.27 -13.02
CA ASP A 63 10.66 -6.68 -13.11
C ASP A 63 9.28 -6.93 -12.46
N SER A 64 8.66 -5.93 -11.82
CA SER A 64 7.39 -6.07 -11.11
C SER A 64 6.15 -5.89 -11.99
N ASP A 65 5.02 -6.44 -11.55
CA ASP A 65 3.71 -6.14 -12.14
C ASP A 65 3.07 -4.92 -11.45
N LEU A 66 3.36 -4.69 -10.16
CA LEU A 66 2.91 -3.54 -9.37
C LEU A 66 4.08 -2.89 -8.63
N VAL A 67 4.16 -1.56 -8.71
CA VAL A 67 5.03 -0.72 -7.88
C VAL A 67 4.14 0.15 -6.99
N TYR A 68 4.09 -0.17 -5.70
CA TYR A 68 3.29 0.57 -4.73
C TYR A 68 4.19 1.45 -3.84
N ILE A 69 4.02 2.76 -3.94
CA ILE A 69 4.76 3.73 -3.12
C ILE A 69 3.80 4.31 -2.09
N ARG A 70 3.88 3.82 -0.86
CA ARG A 70 3.09 4.37 0.24
C ARG A 70 3.87 5.48 0.89
N CYS A 71 3.39 6.71 0.77
CA CYS A 71 3.99 7.87 1.38
C CYS A 71 3.03 8.51 2.38
N MET A 72 3.54 8.92 3.53
CA MET A 72 2.72 9.67 4.50
C MET A 72 2.96 11.15 4.28
N GLY A 73 2.14 11.73 3.42
CA GLY A 73 2.15 13.13 3.08
C GLY A 73 2.90 13.46 1.81
N ASP A 74 4.21 13.17 1.69
CA ASP A 74 5.03 13.67 0.57
C ASP A 74 6.09 12.65 0.10
N PRO A 75 6.05 12.18 -1.17
CA PRO A 75 7.07 11.34 -1.79
C PRO A 75 8.48 11.93 -1.78
N TRP A 76 8.63 13.25 -1.88
CA TRP A 76 9.95 13.94 -1.90
C TRP A 76 10.70 13.88 -0.58
N LYS A 77 10.06 13.35 0.48
CA LYS A 77 10.78 12.94 1.70
C LYS A 77 11.75 11.79 1.45
N PHE A 78 11.61 11.06 0.35
CA PHE A 78 12.66 10.24 -0.21
C PHE A 78 13.58 11.10 -1.09
N LYS A 79 14.80 11.35 -0.62
CA LYS A 79 15.74 12.29 -1.28
C LYS A 79 16.12 11.87 -2.71
N LYS A 80 15.96 10.59 -3.04
CA LYS A 80 16.25 10.04 -4.37
C LYS A 80 15.01 9.92 -5.24
N PHE A 81 13.87 10.49 -4.84
CA PHE A 81 12.59 10.34 -5.55
C PHE A 81 12.67 10.84 -7.00
N ASP A 82 13.22 12.02 -7.27
CA ASP A 82 13.33 12.55 -8.65
C ASP A 82 14.12 11.60 -9.57
N ARG A 83 15.24 11.06 -9.08
CA ARG A 83 16.02 10.05 -9.82
C ARG A 83 15.23 8.74 -9.99
N TYR A 84 14.44 8.38 -8.99
CA TYR A 84 13.59 7.19 -9.04
C TYR A 84 12.41 7.36 -9.99
N LYS A 85 11.87 8.57 -10.17
CA LYS A 85 10.84 8.86 -11.19
C LYS A 85 11.29 8.46 -12.59
N ASP A 86 12.56 8.65 -12.95
CA ASP A 86 13.11 8.20 -14.23
C ASP A 86 13.02 6.68 -14.43
N VAL A 87 13.00 5.90 -13.34
CA VAL A 87 12.80 4.44 -13.37
C VAL A 87 11.31 4.11 -13.45
N LEU A 88 10.49 4.79 -12.63
CA LEU A 88 9.03 4.64 -12.63
C LEU A 88 8.40 4.93 -14.01
N GLN A 89 8.94 5.90 -14.74
CA GLN A 89 8.47 6.25 -16.09
C GLN A 89 8.89 5.24 -17.17
N LYS A 90 9.86 4.37 -16.89
CA LYS A 90 10.40 3.38 -17.84
C LYS A 90 9.91 1.97 -17.58
N THR A 91 9.41 1.68 -16.38
CA THR A 91 8.89 0.35 -16.07
C THR A 91 7.58 0.08 -16.82
N GLY A 92 7.32 -1.19 -17.12
CA GLY A 92 6.02 -1.66 -17.59
C GLY A 92 5.04 -2.01 -16.47
N ALA A 93 5.46 -1.86 -15.21
CA ALA A 93 4.63 -2.11 -14.04
C ALA A 93 3.52 -1.06 -13.90
N TYR A 94 2.44 -1.42 -13.22
CA TYR A 94 1.48 -0.43 -12.73
C TYR A 94 2.09 0.31 -11.55
N VAL A 95 2.28 1.62 -11.67
CA VAL A 95 2.87 2.47 -10.64
C VAL A 95 1.77 3.19 -9.88
N ALA A 96 1.80 3.05 -8.56
CA ALA A 96 0.82 3.57 -7.63
C ALA A 96 1.48 4.34 -6.48
N PRO A 97 1.77 5.64 -6.65
CA PRO A 97 2.13 6.51 -5.54
C PRO A 97 0.85 6.91 -4.80
N VAL A 98 0.76 6.54 -3.53
CA VAL A 98 -0.39 6.88 -2.68
C VAL A 98 0.11 7.61 -1.45
N SER A 99 -0.25 8.88 -1.36
CA SER A 99 0.07 9.75 -0.22
C SER A 99 -1.06 9.82 0.81
N GLY A 100 -2.29 9.51 0.38
CA GLY A 100 -3.50 9.80 1.14
C GLY A 100 -3.78 11.30 1.24
N ASN A 101 -3.22 12.10 0.32
CA ASN A 101 -3.40 13.53 0.20
C ASN A 101 -3.51 13.89 -1.29
N ILE A 102 -4.72 14.28 -1.71
CA ILE A 102 -5.05 14.58 -3.10
C ILE A 102 -4.12 15.61 -3.74
N ASP A 103 -3.65 16.62 -3.00
CA ASP A 103 -2.75 17.65 -3.54
C ASP A 103 -1.41 17.05 -3.95
N VAL A 104 -0.94 16.06 -3.19
CA VAL A 104 0.33 15.38 -3.43
C VAL A 104 0.16 14.25 -4.44
N ASP A 105 -0.97 13.55 -4.42
CA ASP A 105 -1.28 12.53 -5.42
C ASP A 105 -1.32 13.16 -6.83
N LEU A 106 -1.85 14.39 -6.95
CA LEU A 106 -1.79 15.21 -8.17
C LEU A 106 -0.36 15.54 -8.61
N MET A 107 0.57 15.78 -7.69
CA MET A 107 1.98 16.04 -8.01
C MET A 107 2.72 14.80 -8.55
N THR A 108 2.17 13.61 -8.30
CA THR A 108 2.67 12.33 -8.82
C THR A 108 1.84 11.75 -9.96
N SER A 109 0.90 12.53 -10.50
CA SER A 109 0.04 12.11 -11.61
C SER A 109 0.80 11.71 -12.89
N ASP A 110 1.98 12.29 -13.10
CA ASP A 110 2.85 11.98 -14.25
C ASP A 110 3.51 10.60 -14.19
N VAL A 111 3.54 9.99 -13.00
CA VAL A 111 4.08 8.63 -12.78
C VAL A 111 3.01 7.61 -12.41
N PHE A 112 1.80 8.06 -12.04
CA PHE A 112 0.69 7.16 -11.78
C PHE A 112 0.23 6.47 -13.07
N SER A 113 0.08 5.15 -13.04
CA SER A 113 -0.31 4.37 -14.23
C SER A 113 -1.81 4.15 -14.39
N GLY A 114 -2.60 4.46 -13.36
CA GLY A 114 -4.04 4.25 -13.35
C GLY A 114 -4.86 5.47 -13.78
N THR A 115 -6.17 5.33 -13.64
CA THR A 115 -7.19 6.34 -13.87
C THR A 115 -7.53 7.10 -12.59
N ASP A 116 -8.10 8.30 -12.71
CA ASP A 116 -8.57 9.08 -11.56
C ASP A 116 -9.59 8.29 -10.71
N GLU A 117 -10.41 7.44 -11.33
CA GLU A 117 -11.33 6.53 -10.64
C GLU A 117 -10.60 5.47 -9.82
N GLU A 118 -9.55 4.85 -10.37
CA GLU A 118 -8.72 3.90 -9.65
C GLU A 118 -7.99 4.57 -8.49
N MET A 119 -7.48 5.79 -8.66
CA MET A 119 -6.87 6.55 -7.58
C MET A 119 -7.86 6.78 -6.43
N LYS A 120 -9.07 7.28 -6.73
CA LYS A 120 -10.13 7.50 -5.72
C LYS A 120 -10.49 6.20 -5.00
N GLU A 121 -10.56 5.09 -5.72
CA GLU A 121 -10.90 3.79 -5.12
C GLU A 121 -9.77 3.31 -4.20
N MET A 122 -8.51 3.45 -4.60
CA MET A 122 -7.34 3.15 -3.76
C MET A 122 -7.30 4.00 -2.49
N GLU A 123 -7.60 5.30 -2.62
CA GLU A 123 -7.69 6.23 -1.48
C GLU A 123 -8.73 5.77 -0.46
N ARG A 124 -9.90 5.25 -0.87
CA ARG A 124 -10.96 4.81 0.05
C ARG A 124 -10.47 3.80 1.09
N TYR A 125 -9.59 2.87 0.72
CA TYR A 125 -9.00 1.92 1.66
C TYR A 125 -7.86 2.53 2.48
N ASN A 126 -7.13 3.51 1.93
CA ASN A 126 -5.99 4.14 2.59
C ASN A 126 -6.36 5.28 3.56
N VAL A 127 -7.58 5.83 3.44
CA VAL A 127 -8.10 6.88 4.34
C VAL A 127 -8.08 6.43 5.80
N PHE A 128 -8.54 5.19 6.05
CA PHE A 128 -8.63 4.61 7.38
C PHE A 128 -7.49 3.61 7.57
N LYS A 129 -6.37 4.09 8.09
CA LYS A 129 -5.11 3.36 8.26
C LYS A 129 -5.22 2.26 9.32
N SER A 130 -5.94 1.18 9.00
CA SER A 130 -6.12 0.01 9.85
C SER A 130 -5.62 -1.28 9.16
N PRO A 131 -5.23 -2.31 9.93
CA PRO A 131 -4.87 -3.61 9.38
C PRO A 131 -5.98 -4.23 8.51
N GLU A 132 -7.25 -4.04 8.87
CA GLU A 132 -8.40 -4.51 8.12
C GLU A 132 -8.49 -3.86 6.74
N ASN A 133 -8.23 -2.56 6.66
CA ASN A 133 -8.26 -1.85 5.39
C ASN A 133 -7.03 -2.10 4.54
N ASP A 134 -5.85 -2.32 5.14
CA ASP A 134 -4.68 -2.80 4.41
C ASP A 134 -4.97 -4.19 3.79
N TYR A 135 -5.67 -5.08 4.51
CA TYR A 135 -6.11 -6.38 3.99
C TYR A 135 -7.10 -6.21 2.82
N LEU A 136 -8.12 -5.37 2.98
CA LEU A 136 -9.10 -5.10 1.93
C LEU A 136 -8.48 -4.42 0.71
N PHE A 137 -7.49 -3.53 0.92
CA PHE A 137 -6.75 -2.87 -0.14
C PHE A 137 -5.92 -3.86 -0.97
N VAL A 138 -5.18 -4.76 -0.32
CA VAL A 138 -4.44 -5.82 -0.99
C VAL A 138 -5.38 -6.75 -1.76
N TRP A 139 -6.52 -7.09 -1.18
CA TRP A 139 -7.54 -7.87 -1.90
C TRP A 139 -8.07 -7.09 -3.11
N TRP A 140 -8.33 -5.79 -2.97
CA TRP A 140 -8.71 -4.94 -4.09
C TRP A 140 -7.67 -4.95 -5.20
N ILE A 141 -6.37 -4.86 -4.88
CA ILE A 141 -5.28 -4.99 -5.85
C ILE A 141 -5.43 -6.32 -6.62
N TYR A 142 -5.53 -7.43 -5.92
CA TYR A 142 -5.59 -8.74 -6.57
C TYR A 142 -6.84 -8.93 -7.45
N TRP A 143 -7.98 -8.40 -7.01
CA TRP A 143 -9.20 -8.38 -7.82
C TRP A 143 -9.05 -7.47 -9.04
N HIS A 144 -8.47 -6.29 -8.87
CA HIS A 144 -8.26 -5.30 -9.93
C HIS A 144 -7.36 -5.83 -11.05
N PHE A 145 -6.29 -6.56 -10.71
CA PHE A 145 -5.41 -7.22 -11.67
C PHE A 145 -5.95 -8.55 -12.22
N GLY A 146 -7.18 -8.94 -11.88
CA GLY A 146 -7.80 -10.16 -12.38
C GLY A 146 -7.19 -11.46 -11.83
N LEU A 147 -6.50 -11.38 -10.68
CA LEU A 147 -5.93 -12.56 -10.01
C LEU A 147 -7.00 -13.35 -9.23
N THR A 148 -8.17 -12.75 -9.01
CA THR A 148 -9.32 -13.41 -8.40
C THR A 148 -10.63 -12.82 -8.91
N ASP A 149 -11.67 -13.64 -9.00
CA ASP A 149 -13.05 -13.19 -9.26
C ASP A 149 -13.76 -12.71 -7.99
N ARG A 150 -13.15 -12.92 -6.81
CA ARG A 150 -13.73 -12.54 -5.53
C ARG A 150 -13.51 -11.04 -5.30
N LYS A 151 -14.60 -10.27 -5.26
CA LYS A 151 -14.54 -8.82 -4.99
C LYS A 151 -14.25 -8.54 -3.51
N PRO A 152 -13.38 -7.56 -3.17
CA PRO A 152 -13.21 -7.11 -1.79
C PRO A 152 -14.49 -6.48 -1.22
N GLY A 153 -14.58 -6.44 0.11
CA GLY A 153 -15.59 -5.66 0.82
C GLY A 153 -15.28 -4.15 0.84
N ASP A 154 -16.22 -3.36 1.31
CA ASP A 154 -16.01 -1.92 1.52
C ASP A 154 -15.04 -1.64 2.69
N PRO A 155 -14.29 -0.51 2.66
CA PRO A 155 -13.43 -0.11 3.77
C PRO A 155 -14.18 -0.02 5.10
N VAL A 156 -13.55 -0.48 6.16
CA VAL A 156 -14.04 -0.38 7.54
C VAL A 156 -13.79 1.04 8.06
N THR A 157 -14.83 1.66 8.60
CA THR A 157 -14.75 2.97 9.26
C THR A 157 -14.74 2.79 10.77
N TYR A 158 -13.99 3.65 11.46
CA TYR A 158 -13.97 3.71 12.92
C TYR A 158 -14.49 5.08 13.36
N PRO A 159 -15.22 5.17 14.48
CA PRO A 159 -15.62 6.44 15.03
C PRO A 159 -14.37 7.27 15.40
N PRO A 160 -14.46 8.61 15.35
CA PRO A 160 -13.32 9.50 15.62
C PRO A 160 -12.78 9.39 17.06
N HIS A 161 -13.56 8.81 17.96
CA HIS A 161 -13.18 8.48 19.33
C HIS A 161 -13.91 7.23 19.78
N SER A 162 -13.24 6.41 20.59
CA SER A 162 -13.83 5.25 21.28
C SER A 162 -13.29 5.21 22.71
N LEU A 163 -14.12 4.74 23.63
CA LEU A 163 -13.67 4.42 24.99
C LEU A 163 -13.16 2.98 25.01
N TYR A 164 -12.13 2.71 25.81
CA TYR A 164 -11.56 1.37 25.96
C TYR A 164 -11.48 1.00 27.43
N LEU A 165 -12.04 -0.16 27.79
CA LEU A 165 -11.88 -0.77 29.11
C LEU A 165 -11.33 -2.19 28.94
N ASP A 166 -10.25 -2.53 29.63
CA ASP A 166 -9.59 -3.85 29.58
C ASP A 166 -9.34 -4.37 28.15
N GLY A 167 -8.94 -3.47 27.24
CA GLY A 167 -8.64 -3.81 25.85
C GLY A 167 -9.86 -4.03 24.96
N LYS A 168 -11.08 -3.77 25.44
CA LYS A 168 -12.31 -3.80 24.66
C LYS A 168 -12.84 -2.40 24.43
N ALA A 169 -13.30 -2.13 23.21
CA ALA A 169 -14.02 -0.90 22.91
C ALA A 169 -15.38 -0.89 23.63
N CYS A 170 -15.73 0.24 24.21
CA CYS A 170 -17.04 0.51 24.79
C CYS A 170 -17.82 1.42 23.84
N ASP A 171 -19.11 1.14 23.67
CA ASP A 171 -19.97 1.84 22.72
C ASP A 171 -20.29 3.29 23.18
N ASP A 172 -20.30 3.54 24.49
CA ASP A 172 -20.52 4.86 25.09
C ASP A 172 -19.92 5.01 26.51
N ALA A 173 -20.01 6.22 27.06
CA ALA A 173 -19.51 6.55 28.39
C ALA A 173 -20.31 5.90 29.52
N GLU A 174 -21.59 5.61 29.30
CA GLU A 174 -22.46 5.00 30.29
C GLU A 174 -22.06 3.53 30.50
N GLY A 175 -21.93 2.77 29.41
CA GLY A 175 -21.44 1.39 29.45
C GLY A 175 -19.99 1.26 29.94
N TYR A 176 -19.14 2.26 29.69
CA TYR A 176 -17.80 2.32 30.29
C TYR A 176 -17.87 2.49 31.82
N LEU A 177 -18.69 3.44 32.30
CA LEU A 177 -18.83 3.73 33.73
C LEU A 177 -19.53 2.61 34.50
N GLU A 178 -20.49 1.91 33.88
CA GLU A 178 -21.15 0.73 34.46
C GLU A 178 -20.21 -0.49 34.59
N SER A 179 -19.10 -0.48 33.83
CA SER A 179 -18.14 -1.57 33.80
C SER A 179 -16.92 -1.35 34.73
N LEU A 180 -16.82 -0.19 35.38
CA LEU A 180 -15.82 0.14 36.42
C LEU A 180 -16.21 -0.40 37.80
#